data_AF-X1H3T6-F1
#
_entry.id   AF-X1H3T6-F1
#
_cell.length_a   1.000
_cell.length_b   1.000
_cell.length_c   1.000
_cell.angle_alpha   90.00
_cell.angle_beta   90.00
_cell.angle_gamma   90.00
#
_symmetry.space_group_name_H-M   'P 1'
#
loop_
_entity.id
_entity.type
_entity.pdbx_description
1 polymer ?
#
loop_
_entity_poly.entity_id
_entity_poly.type
_entity_poly.pdbx_seq_one_letter_code
_entity_poly.pdbx_strand_id
1 'polypeptide(L)' 'MYKLGWFSTGRDKAARDLLQAVDSSIKRGEIKAEIAFAFSNREPSEARESDLFF' A
#
# COMPACT_ATOMS: atom_id res chain seq x y z
N MET A 1 2.53 4.03 19.20
CA MET A 1 2.72 3.98 17.73
C MET A 1 1.35 3.78 17.11
N TYR A 2 0.97 4.57 16.10
CA TYR A 2 -0.30 4.34 15.41
C TYR A 2 -0.20 3.10 14.52
N LYS A 3 -1.27 2.31 14.47
CA LYS A 3 -1.40 1.16 13.56
C LYS A 3 -2.32 1.54 12.41
N LEU A 4 -1.80 1.50 11.19
CA LEU A 4 -2.52 1.81 9.98
C LEU A 4 -3.00 0.52 9.31
N GLY A 5 -4.25 0.51 8.90
CA GLY A 5 -4.78 -0.45 7.95
C GLY A 5 -4.83 0.17 6.56
N TRP A 6 -4.26 -0.51 5.57
CA TRP A 6 -4.25 -0.04 4.18
C TRP A 6 -5.29 -0.77 3.35
N PHE A 7 -6.16 -0.04 2.67
CA PHE A 7 -7.18 -0.60 1.78
C PHE A 7 -6.99 0.00 0.38
N SER A 8 -6.74 -0.84 -0.62
CA SER A 8 -6.57 -0.38 -2.00
C SER A 8 -6.89 -1.47 -3.01
N THR A 9 -7.50 -1.12 -4.14
CA THR A 9 -7.64 -2.08 -5.26
C THR A 9 -6.33 -2.30 -6.01
N GLY A 10 -5.32 -1.46 -5.79
CA GLY A 10 -4.08 -1.50 -6.56
C GLY A 10 -4.26 -1.29 -8.07
N ARG A 11 -5.37 -0.66 -8.46
CA ARG A 11 -5.81 -0.56 -9.86
C ARG A 11 -4.79 0.09 -10.79
N ASP A 12 -3.99 1.02 -10.27
CA ASP A 12 -3.03 1.79 -11.06
C ASP A 12 -1.71 2.02 -10.33
N LYS A 13 -0.75 2.56 -11.08
CA LYS A 13 0.58 2.91 -10.58
C LYS A 13 0.52 3.92 -9.43
N ALA A 14 -0.43 4.86 -9.45
CA ALA A 14 -0.52 5.88 -8.41
C ALA A 14 -0.89 5.27 -7.05
N ALA A 15 -1.79 4.28 -7.03
CA ALA A 15 -2.11 3.53 -5.82
C ALA A 15 -0.88 2.82 -5.23
N ARG A 16 -0.05 2.22 -6.09
CA ARG A 16 1.20 1.56 -5.69
C ARG A 16 2.24 2.55 -5.17
N ASP A 17 2.46 3.61 -5.93
CA ASP A 17 3.44 4.66 -5.59
C ASP A 17 3.10 5.29 -4.22
N LEU A 18 1.81 5.49 -3.94
CA LEU A 18 1.37 6.05 -2.66
C LEU A 18 1.68 5.10 -1.49
N LEU A 19 1.40 3.80 -1.63
CA LEU A 19 1.74 2.82 -0.59
C LEU A 19 3.25 2.80 -0.34
N GLN A 20 4.06 2.79 -1.40
CA GLN A 20 5.53 2.82 -1.30
C GLN A 20 6.05 4.10 -0.66
N ALA A 21 5.46 5.26 -0.98
CA ALA A 21 5.85 6.53 -0.39
C ALA A 21 5.56 6.56 1.12
N VAL A 22 4.38 6.11 1.54
CA VAL A 22 3.99 6.03 2.96
C VAL A 22 4.89 5.06 3.72
N ASP A 23 5.10 3.85 3.21
CA ASP A 23 5.99 2.85 3.82
C ASP A 23 7.43 3.37 3.95
N SER A 24 7.93 4.06 2.92
CA SER A 24 9.27 4.66 2.95
C SER A 24 9.39 5.76 4.00
N SER A 25 8.37 6.62 4.14
CA SER A 25 8.33 7.66 5.18
C SER A 25 8.21 7.08 6.59
N ILE A 26 7.50 5.96 6.76
CA ILE A 26 7.47 5.20 8.02
C ILE A 26 8.87 4.68 8.36
N LYS A 27 9.55 4.03 7.40
CA LYS A 27 10.90 3.48 7.58
C LYS A 27 11.95 4.54 7.89
N ARG A 28 11.81 5.76 7.33
CA ARG A 28 12.66 6.92 7.66
C ARG A 28 12.32 7.57 9.01
N GLY A 29 11.23 7.16 9.67
CA GLY A 29 10.78 7.73 10.94
C GLY A 29 10.08 9.09 10.80
N GLU A 30 9.78 9.52 9.57
CA GLU A 30 9.03 10.76 9.29
C GLU A 30 7.57 10.61 9.73
N ILE A 31 7.01 9.41 9.53
CA ILE A 31 5.68 9.02 10.00
C ILE A 31 5.86 8.04 11.17
N LYS A 32 5.43 8.44 12.37
CA LYS A 32 5.48 7.59 13.58
C LYS A 32 4.30 6.61 13.64
N ALA A 33 4.23 5.73 12.65
CA ALA A 33 3.20 4.70 12.52
C ALA A 33 3.77 3.39 11.98
N GLU A 34 2.94 2.36 11.92
CA GLU A 34 3.22 1.06 11.31
C GLU A 34 2.03 0.67 10.43
N ILE A 35 2.27 0.12 9.24
CA ILE A 35 1.21 -0.51 8.43
C ILE A 35 1.03 -1.93 8.96
N ALA A 36 -0.01 -2.15 9.77
CA ALA A 36 -0.26 -3.43 10.43
C ALA A 36 -0.85 -4.47 9.48
N PHE A 37 -1.58 -4.03 8.45
CA PHE A 37 -2.10 -4.88 7.38
C PHE A 37 -2.38 -4.06 6.13
N ALA A 38 -2.27 -4.70 4.97
CA ALA A 38 -2.68 -4.16 3.69
C ALA A 38 -3.67 -5.13 3.03
N PHE A 39 -4.89 -4.67 2.83
CA PHE A 39 -5.95 -5.40 2.15
C PHE A 39 -6.08 -4.88 0.71
N SER A 40 -6.09 -5.80 -0.24
CA SER A 40 -6.41 -5.49 -1.63
C SER A 40 -7.65 -6.20 -2.10
N ASN A 41 -8.67 -5.40 -2.45
CA ASN A 41 -9.85 -5.88 -3.16
C ASN A 41 -9.52 -5.89 -4.65
N ARG A 42 -9.02 -7.03 -5.14
CA ARG A 42 -8.77 -7.28 -6.55
C ARG A 42 -9.05 -8.73 -6.88
N GLU A 43 -9.45 -8.99 -8.11
CA GLU A 43 -9.39 -10.35 -8.67
C GLU A 43 -7.98 -10.64 -9.23
N PRO A 44 -7.50 -11.89 -9.20
CA PRO A 44 -6.27 -12.28 -9.88
C PRO A 44 -6.36 -11.93 -11.37
N SER A 45 -5.32 -11.28 -11.93
CA SER A 45 -5.27 -10.82 -13.33
C SER A 45 -6.25 -9.70 -13.72
N GLU A 46 -6.92 -9.05 -12.76
CA GLU A 46 -7.86 -7.94 -13.05
C GLU A 46 -7.14 -6.73 -13.69
N ALA A 47 -5.93 -6.43 -13.22
CA ALA A 47 -5.07 -5.41 -13.80
C ALA A 47 -3.59 -5.75 -13.53
N ARG A 48 -2.72 -5.52 -14.51
CA ARG A 48 -1.27 -5.74 -14.34
C ARG A 48 -0.69 -5.00 -13.13
N GLU A 49 -1.22 -3.82 -12.84
CA GLU A 49 -0.78 -2.99 -11.72
C GLU A 49 -1.20 -3.58 -10.36
N SER A 50 -2.32 -4.30 -10.32
CA SER A 50 -2.80 -4.91 -9.08
C SER A 50 -2.00 -6.16 -8.73
N ASP A 51 -1.43 -6.85 -9.73
CA ASP A 51 -0.45 -7.92 -9.53
C ASP A 51 0.89 -7.41 -8.99
N LEU A 52 1.30 -6.19 -9.34
CA LEU A 52 2.53 -5.53 -8.85
C LEU A 52 2.33 -4.80 -7.51
N PHE A 53 1.14 -4.90 -6.91
CA PHE A 53 0.77 -4.18 -5.70
C PHE A 53 1.36 -4.80 -4.42
N PHE A 54 1.74 -6.08 -4.47
CA PHE A 54 2.44 -6.81 -3.42
C PHE A 54 3.76 -7.35 -3.97
#